data_AF-A0A6C9QIV2-F1
#
_entry.id   AF-A0A6C9QIV2-F1
#
_cell.length_a   1.000
_cell.length_b   1.000
_cell.length_c   1.000
_cell.angle_alpha   90.00
_cell.angle_beta   90.00
_cell.angle_gamma   90.00
#
_symmetry.space_group_name_H-M   'P 1'
#
loop_
_entity.id
_entity.type
_entity.pdbx_description
1 polymer ?
#
loop_
_entity_poly.entity_id
_entity_poly.type
_entity_poly.pdbx_seq_one_letter_code
_entity_poly.pdbx_strand_id
1 'polypeptide(L)'
;HIRLANPRTAESESSLLLRRGYSYSLGVTNSGQLDMGLLFVCYQHDLEKGFLTVQKRLNGEALEEYVKPIGGGYFFALPGVKDTNDYLGSALLRV
;
A
#
# COMPACT_ATOMS: atom_id res chain seq x y z
N HIS A 1 -12.08 4.04 9.70
CA HIS A 1 -11.33 4.26 8.45
C HIS A 1 -10.87 5.69 8.20
N ILE A 2 -11.62 6.57 7.52
CA ILE A 2 -11.07 7.82 6.95
C ILE A 2 -10.36 8.73 7.97
N ARG A 3 -10.94 8.91 9.16
CA ARG A 3 -10.42 9.82 10.20
C ARG A 3 -9.23 9.24 10.95
N LEU A 4 -9.17 7.92 11.07
CA LEU A 4 -8.00 7.22 11.62
C LEU A 4 -6.85 7.25 10.61
N ALA A 5 -7.15 7.00 9.33
CA ALA A 5 -6.16 7.03 8.25
C ALA A 5 -5.51 8.41 8.09
N ASN A 6 -6.33 9.48 8.10
CA ASN A 6 -5.87 10.86 8.01
C ASN A 6 -6.68 11.77 8.96
N PRO A 7 -6.16 12.06 10.16
CA PRO A 7 -6.78 12.98 11.11
C PRO A 7 -6.79 14.46 10.67
N ARG A 8 -6.02 14.83 9.64
CA ARG A 8 -5.88 16.19 9.09
C ARG A 8 -5.35 17.22 10.09
N THR A 9 -4.32 16.85 10.85
CA THR A 9 -3.48 17.77 11.64
C THR A 9 -2.17 18.06 10.92
N ALA A 10 -1.42 19.07 11.36
CA ALA A 10 -0.11 19.42 10.78
C ALA A 10 0.87 18.22 10.83
N GLU A 11 0.87 17.44 11.91
CA GLU A 11 1.73 16.27 12.07
C GLU A 11 1.36 15.16 11.06
N SER A 12 0.08 15.03 10.74
CA SER A 12 -0.43 13.99 9.84
C SER A 12 -0.07 14.20 8.37
N GLU A 13 0.36 15.40 7.97
CA GLU A 13 0.79 15.70 6.60
C GLU A 13 1.98 14.83 6.16
N SER A 14 2.89 14.52 7.10
CA SER A 14 4.06 13.66 6.85
C SER A 14 3.69 12.22 6.46
N SER A 15 2.46 11.79 6.77
CA SER A 15 1.95 10.44 6.56
C SER A 15 1.05 10.29 5.33
N LEU A 16 0.98 11.30 4.47
CA LEU A 16 0.24 11.22 3.22
C LEU A 16 0.87 10.21 2.25
N LEU A 17 0.00 9.50 1.51
CA LEU A 17 0.38 8.49 0.53
C LEU A 17 -0.50 8.56 -0.72
N LEU A 18 0.08 8.21 -1.87
CA LEU A 18 -0.65 8.06 -3.12
C LEU A 18 -1.21 6.63 -3.21
N ARG A 19 -2.53 6.47 -3.05
CA ARG A 19 -3.21 5.17 -3.21
C ARG A 19 -3.55 4.92 -4.68
N ARG A 20 -3.27 3.73 -5.17
CA ARG A 20 -3.55 3.26 -6.54
C ARG A 20 -4.03 1.82 -6.55
N GLY A 21 -5.06 1.55 -5.74
CA GLY A 21 -5.63 0.21 -5.57
C GLY A 21 -6.55 -0.22 -6.71
N TYR A 22 -6.80 -1.52 -6.80
CA TYR A 22 -7.67 -2.17 -7.78
C TYR A 22 -8.60 -3.18 -7.10
N SER A 23 -9.86 -3.25 -7.51
CA SER A 23 -10.75 -4.34 -7.05
C SER A 23 -10.34 -5.67 -7.68
N TYR A 24 -10.43 -6.76 -6.94
CA TYR A 24 -10.32 -8.10 -7.49
C TYR A 24 -11.60 -8.90 -7.22
N SER A 25 -11.88 -9.84 -8.13
CA SER A 25 -12.94 -10.84 -8.01
C SER A 25 -12.42 -12.11 -8.64
N LEU A 26 -12.32 -13.18 -7.86
CA LEU A 26 -11.79 -14.46 -8.33
C LEU A 26 -12.91 -15.50 -8.45
N GLY A 27 -13.31 -16.09 -7.33
CA GLY A 27 -14.26 -17.19 -7.31
C GLY A 27 -14.95 -17.33 -5.96
N VAL A 28 -15.06 -18.56 -5.48
CA VAL A 28 -15.70 -18.87 -4.19
C VAL A 28 -14.67 -19.53 -3.27
N THR A 29 -14.64 -19.06 -2.03
CA THR A 29 -13.80 -19.60 -0.96
C THR A 29 -14.29 -20.99 -0.51
N ASN A 30 -13.47 -21.70 0.27
CA ASN A 30 -13.83 -23.02 0.81
C ASN A 30 -15.08 -23.01 1.71
N SER A 31 -15.45 -21.86 2.27
CA SER A 31 -16.66 -21.66 3.08
C SER A 31 -17.89 -21.26 2.26
N GLY A 32 -17.79 -21.22 0.93
CA GLY A 32 -18.90 -20.86 0.04
C GLY A 32 -19.14 -19.36 -0.13
N GLN A 33 -18.25 -18.50 0.40
CA GLN A 33 -18.34 -17.04 0.25
C GLN A 33 -17.57 -16.56 -0.99
N LEU A 34 -17.97 -15.43 -1.59
CA LEU A 34 -17.26 -14.83 -2.73
C LEU A 34 -15.85 -14.38 -2.32
N ASP A 35 -14.84 -14.77 -3.09
CA ASP A 35 -13.46 -14.32 -2.96
C ASP A 35 -13.26 -13.03 -3.76
N MET A 36 -13.54 -11.92 -3.09
CA MET A 36 -13.49 -10.57 -3.65
C MET A 36 -12.84 -9.62 -2.65
N GLY A 37 -12.18 -8.59 -3.15
CA GLY A 37 -11.53 -7.62 -2.28
C GLY A 37 -10.77 -6.54 -3.03
N LEU A 38 -9.70 -6.07 -2.39
CA LEU A 38 -8.87 -4.96 -2.86
C LEU A 38 -7.40 -5.39 -2.99
N LEU A 39 -6.84 -5.24 -4.18
CA LEU A 39 -5.40 -5.16 -4.38
C LEU A 39 -4.95 -3.75 -3.98
N PHE A 40 -4.63 -3.58 -2.69
CA PHE A 40 -4.19 -2.30 -2.17
C PHE A 40 -2.74 -2.04 -2.59
N VAL A 41 -2.53 -0.94 -3.31
CA VAL A 41 -1.19 -0.46 -3.70
C VAL A 41 -1.08 1.01 -3.32
N CYS A 42 0.01 1.39 -2.69
CA CYS A 42 0.32 2.79 -2.40
C CYS A 42 1.79 3.12 -2.60
N TYR A 43 2.05 4.39 -2.84
CA TYR A 43 3.39 4.95 -3.00
C TYR A 43 3.60 6.08 -2.00
N GLN A 44 4.78 6.09 -1.40
CA GLN A 44 5.26 7.08 -0.45
C GLN A 44 6.79 7.18 -0.55
N HIS A 45 7.35 8.33 -0.19
CA HIS A 45 8.80 8.53 -0.20
C HIS A 45 9.51 7.80 0.96
N ASP A 46 8.78 7.53 2.04
CA ASP A 46 9.28 6.92 3.28
C ASP A 46 8.23 5.93 3.79
N LEU A 47 8.60 4.65 3.88
CA LEU A 47 7.70 3.57 4.27
C LEU A 47 7.23 3.71 5.72
N GLU A 48 8.11 4.16 6.61
CA GLU A 48 7.82 4.32 8.04
C GLU A 48 6.85 5.47 8.27
N LYS A 49 7.11 6.62 7.64
CA LYS A 49 6.22 7.80 7.73
C LYS A 49 4.88 7.59 7.05
N GLY A 50 4.84 6.85 5.95
CA GLY A 50 3.62 6.59 5.18
C GLY A 50 2.82 5.39 5.71
N PHE A 51 2.88 4.27 4.99
CA PHE A 51 2.02 3.12 5.21
C PHE A 51 2.08 2.57 6.64
N LEU A 52 3.26 2.43 7.24
CA LEU A 52 3.39 1.88 8.60
C LEU A 52 2.70 2.77 9.65
N THR A 53 2.91 4.10 9.57
CA THR A 53 2.26 5.06 10.45
C THR A 53 0.73 5.05 10.29
N VAL A 54 0.24 5.01 9.04
CA VAL A 54 -1.21 4.97 8.76
C VAL A 54 -1.82 3.67 9.25
N GLN A 55 -1.21 2.52 8.95
CA GLN A 55 -1.72 1.22 9.39
C GLN A 55 -1.73 1.12 10.93
N LYS A 56 -0.70 1.65 11.60
CA LYS A 56 -0.67 1.71 13.07
C LYS A 56 -1.87 2.47 13.65
N ARG A 57 -2.34 3.54 12.99
CA ARG A 57 -3.57 4.25 13.37
C ARG A 57 -4.86 3.49 13.03
N LEU A 58 -4.82 2.64 12.01
CA LEU A 58 -5.98 1.86 11.57
C LEU A 58 -6.19 0.57 12.36
N ASN A 59 -5.18 0.06 13.06
CA ASN A 59 -5.33 -1.14 13.89
C ASN A 59 -6.49 -0.99 14.89
N GLY A 60 -7.40 -1.95 14.89
CA GLY A 60 -8.62 -1.96 15.72
C GLY A 60 -9.77 -1.12 15.16
N GLU A 61 -9.71 -0.71 13.88
CA GLU A 61 -10.81 0.01 13.26
C GLU A 61 -12.04 -0.88 13.00
N ALA A 62 -13.23 -0.29 12.97
CA ALA A 62 -14.48 -1.01 12.69
C ALA A 62 -14.53 -1.70 11.32
N LEU A 63 -13.67 -1.33 10.36
CA LEU A 63 -13.62 -2.00 9.06
C LEU A 63 -13.03 -3.42 9.14
N GLU A 64 -12.23 -3.72 10.17
CA GLU A 64 -11.59 -5.03 10.37
C GLU A 64 -12.61 -6.18 10.49
N GLU A 65 -13.86 -5.90 10.86
CA GLU A 65 -14.95 -6.89 10.85
C GLU A 65 -15.26 -7.42 9.42
N TYR A 66 -14.98 -6.62 8.38
CA TYR A 66 -15.38 -6.90 7.00
C TYR A 66 -14.22 -7.18 6.06
N VAL A 67 -12.98 -6.95 6.49
CA VAL A 67 -11.79 -7.11 5.64
C VAL A 67 -10.75 -7.96 6.34
N LYS A 68 -10.06 -8.80 5.56
CA LYS A 68 -8.96 -9.62 6.06
C LYS A 68 -7.75 -9.49 5.13
N PRO A 69 -6.66 -8.84 5.57
CA PRO A 69 -5.40 -8.87 4.84
C PRO A 69 -4.86 -10.31 4.81
N ILE A 70 -4.66 -10.88 3.62
CA ILE A 70 -4.19 -12.27 3.44
C ILE A 70 -2.84 -12.38 2.73
N GLY A 71 -2.30 -11.27 2.20
CA GLY A 71 -1.04 -11.27 1.46
C GLY A 71 -0.58 -9.86 1.10
N GLY A 72 0.57 -9.77 0.43
CA GLY A 72 1.20 -8.52 0.02
C GLY A 72 2.68 -8.48 0.44
N GLY A 73 3.27 -7.29 0.37
CA GLY A 73 4.66 -7.08 0.77
C GLY A 73 5.10 -5.63 0.60
N TYR A 74 6.27 -5.32 1.15
CA TYR A 74 6.93 -4.04 0.96
C TYR A 74 8.02 -4.17 -0.09
N PHE A 75 8.08 -3.20 -0.99
CA PHE A 75 9.02 -3.17 -2.10
C PHE A 75 9.50 -1.75 -2.31
N PHE A 76 10.69 -1.62 -2.92
CA PHE A 76 11.19 -0.35 -3.39
C PHE A 76 10.97 -0.25 -4.90
N ALA A 77 10.10 0.66 -5.33
CA ALA A 77 9.94 0.96 -6.75
C ALA A 77 11.21 1.68 -7.24
N LEU A 78 11.96 1.04 -8.12
CA LEU A 78 13.21 1.57 -8.64
C LEU A 78 13.00 2.92 -9.35
N PRO A 79 14.02 3.78 -9.40
CA PRO A 79 14.02 4.93 -10.28
C PRO A 79 13.77 4.53 -11.73
N GLY A 80 13.22 5.46 -12.51
CA GLY A 80 13.02 5.26 -13.94
C GLY A 80 14.34 5.06 -14.70
N VAL A 81 14.27 4.31 -15.80
CA VAL A 81 15.37 4.18 -16.76
C VAL A 81 15.53 5.50 -17.51
N LYS A 82 16.74 6.05 -17.56
CA LYS A 82 16.97 7.39 -18.13
C LYS A 82 16.75 7.46 -19.64
N ASP A 83 17.32 6.50 -20.37
CA ASP A 83 17.27 6.42 -21.83
C ASP A 83 17.53 4.99 -22.30
N THR A 84 17.61 4.78 -23.62
CA THR A 84 17.78 3.46 -24.24
C THR A 84 19.12 2.78 -23.95
N ASN A 85 20.11 3.52 -23.43
CA ASN A 85 21.41 2.98 -23.01
C ASN A 85 21.46 2.64 -21.51
N ASP A 86 20.37 2.84 -20.79
CA ASP A 86 20.23 2.55 -19.37
C ASP A 86 19.31 1.34 -19.13
N TYR A 87 19.33 0.79 -17.91
CA TYR A 87 18.47 -0.34 -17.54
C TYR A 87 17.99 -0.22 -16.09
N LEU A 88 16.90 -0.93 -15.76
CA LEU A 88 16.33 -0.90 -14.41
C LEU A 88 17.34 -1.39 -13.36
N GLY A 89 17.53 -0.60 -12.30
CA GLY A 89 18.44 -0.96 -11.21
C GLY A 89 19.92 -0.71 -11.53
N SER A 90 20.24 -0.07 -12.64
CA SER A 90 21.63 0.16 -13.03
C SER A 90 22.42 0.97 -12.00
N ALA A 91 21.81 1.99 -11.38
CA ALA A 91 22.44 2.78 -10.32
C ALA A 91 22.65 2.01 -9.01
N LEU A 92 21.93 0.90 -8.78
CA LEU A 92 22.13 0.03 -7.63
C LEU A 92 23.30 -0.95 -7.86
N LEU A 93 23.46 -1.42 -9.10
CA LEU A 93 24.43 -2.46 -9.45
C LEU A 93 25.81 -1.89 -9.82
N ARG A 94 25.86 -0.63 -10.26
CA ARG A 94 27.12 0.07 -10.54
C ARG A 94 27.68 0.63 -9.23
N VAL A 95 28.98 0.42 -9.03
CA VAL A 95 29.83 1.07 -8.01
C VAL A 95 30.65 2.17 -8.63
#